data_AF-A0A2J5NH39-F1
#
_entry.id   AF-A0A2J5NH39-F1
#
_cell.length_a   1.000
_cell.length_b   1.000
_cell.length_c   1.000
_cell.angle_alpha   90.00
_cell.angle_beta   90.00
_cell.angle_gamma   90.00
#
_symmetry.space_group_name_H-M   'P 1'
#
loop_
_entity.id
_entity.type
_entity.pdbx_description
1 polymer ?
#
loop_
_entity_poly.entity_id
_entity_poly.type
_entity_poly.pdbx_seq_one_letter_code
_entity_poly.pdbx_strand_id
1 'polypeptide(L)'
;SHNLVVLGRDADEMALAANRLIASGGGMALSQQGKILAHVAMPIAGMLSDLPAPELARQFRQLRDLSAEVADWEPPYRVFKAIEGTCLACNAGPHLTDLGLTDGSTRQIVEPLIDCREIPEHTEHNNNHQGA
;
A
#
# COMPACT_ATOMS: atom_id res chain seq x y z
N SER A 1 -3.74 -15.07 -2.92
CA SER A 1 -3.93 -14.71 -4.34
C SER A 1 -2.69 -14.12 -4.98
N HIS A 2 -1.79 -13.45 -4.23
CA HIS A 2 -0.59 -12.80 -4.79
C HIS A 2 -0.90 -11.78 -5.90
N ASN A 3 -2.05 -11.10 -5.78
CA ASN A 3 -2.37 -9.94 -6.60
C ASN A 3 -1.52 -8.73 -6.16
N LEU A 4 -1.47 -7.70 -6.99
CA LEU A 4 -0.78 -6.45 -6.67
C LEU A 4 -1.46 -5.77 -5.47
N VAL A 5 -0.68 -5.49 -4.43
CA VAL A 5 -1.11 -4.76 -3.23
C VAL A 5 -0.24 -3.52 -3.09
N VAL A 6 -0.88 -2.37 -2.87
CA VAL A 6 -0.20 -1.09 -2.67
C VAL A 6 -0.78 -0.43 -1.43
N LEU A 7 0.10 0.03 -0.54
CA LEU A 7 -0.26 0.78 0.65
C LEU A 7 0.40 2.15 0.58
N GLY A 8 -0.36 3.19 0.87
CA GLY A 8 0.15 4.56 0.85
C GLY A 8 -0.92 5.57 1.24
N ARG A 9 -0.51 6.83 1.36
CA ARG A 9 -1.38 7.96 1.68
C ARG A 9 -1.56 8.94 0.52
N ASP A 10 -0.77 8.78 -0.54
CA ASP A 10 -0.75 9.62 -1.72
C ASP A 10 -0.90 8.75 -2.97
N ALA A 11 -1.86 9.10 -3.84
CA ALA A 11 -2.22 8.29 -4.99
C ALA A 11 -1.12 8.25 -6.06
N ASP A 12 -0.38 9.34 -6.25
CA ASP A 12 0.68 9.43 -7.26
C ASP A 12 1.89 8.59 -6.83
N GLU A 13 2.24 8.61 -5.55
CA GLU A 13 3.30 7.76 -5.01
C GLU A 13 2.93 6.27 -5.04
N MET A 14 1.67 5.95 -4.74
CA MET A 14 1.14 4.60 -4.86
C MET A 14 1.21 4.10 -6.31
N ALA A 15 0.78 4.92 -7.26
CA ALA A 15 0.86 4.60 -8.68
C ALA A 15 2.31 4.42 -9.15
N LEU A 16 3.25 5.26 -8.68
CA LEU A 16 4.67 5.13 -9.00
C LEU A 16 5.24 3.79 -8.54
N ALA A 17 4.96 3.37 -7.30
CA ALA A 17 5.38 2.07 -6.78
C ALA A 17 4.76 0.89 -7.56
N ALA A 18 3.45 0.95 -7.82
CA ALA A 18 2.75 -0.07 -8.61
C ALA A 18 3.33 -0.23 -10.02
N ASN A 19 3.50 0.88 -10.74
CA ASN A 19 4.03 0.88 -12.10
C ASN A 19 5.46 0.34 -12.16
N ARG A 20 6.27 0.57 -11.12
CA ARG A 20 7.60 -0.02 -11.01
C ARG A 20 7.55 -1.55 -10.92
N LEU A 21 6.59 -2.10 -10.17
CA LEU A 21 6.41 -3.56 -10.08
C LEU A 21 5.92 -4.15 -11.39
N ILE A 22 4.94 -3.51 -12.03
CA ILE A 22 4.43 -3.93 -13.35
C ILE A 22 5.58 -3.99 -14.37
N ALA A 23 6.40 -2.93 -14.45
CA ALA A 23 7.52 -2.86 -15.39
C ALA A 23 8.63 -3.89 -15.12
N SER A 24 8.78 -4.36 -13.87
CA SER A 24 9.79 -5.34 -13.49
C SER A 24 9.29 -6.78 -13.44
N GLY A 25 8.02 -7.02 -13.76
CA GLY A 25 7.41 -8.35 -13.66
C GLY A 25 7.08 -8.79 -12.22
N GLY A 26 7.04 -7.85 -11.28
CA GLY A 26 6.68 -8.04 -9.88
C GLY A 26 7.84 -7.88 -8.89
N GLY A 27 7.56 -8.17 -7.62
CA GLY A 27 8.48 -7.96 -6.50
C GLY A 27 7.99 -6.91 -5.51
N MET A 28 8.90 -6.10 -4.96
CA MET A 28 8.60 -5.10 -3.94
C MET A 28 9.24 -3.75 -4.26
N ALA A 29 8.54 -2.65 -4.01
CA ALA A 29 9.02 -1.31 -4.25
C ALA A 29 8.55 -0.36 -3.14
N LEU A 30 9.41 0.58 -2.76
CA LEU A 30 9.08 1.68 -1.86
C LEU A 30 9.17 2.98 -2.65
N SER A 31 8.16 3.82 -2.52
CA SER A 31 8.11 5.16 -3.10
C SER A 31 7.95 6.20 -2.01
N GLN A 32 8.66 7.32 -2.13
CA GLN A 32 8.50 8.49 -1.27
C GLN A 32 9.08 9.73 -1.95
N GLN A 33 8.45 10.88 -1.70
CA GLN A 33 8.79 12.17 -2.32
C GLN A 33 8.90 12.07 -3.85
N GLY A 34 7.96 11.36 -4.48
CA GLY A 34 7.90 11.17 -5.94
C GLY A 34 9.05 10.34 -6.53
N LYS A 35 9.74 9.52 -5.73
CA LYS A 35 10.88 8.70 -6.17
C LYS A 35 10.80 7.29 -5.61
N ILE A 36 11.38 6.33 -6.34
CA ILE A 36 11.60 4.98 -5.82
C ILE A 36 12.80 4.98 -4.87
N LEU A 37 12.54 4.74 -3.58
CA LEU A 37 13.57 4.62 -2.55
C LEU A 37 14.30 3.27 -2.62
N ALA A 38 13.54 2.19 -2.85
CA ALA A 38 14.06 0.83 -2.93
C ALA A 38 13.21 0.00 -3.89
N HIS A 39 13.83 -0.97 -4.55
CA HIS A 39 13.16 -1.90 -5.46
C HIS A 39 13.88 -3.24 -5.43
N VAL A 40 13.10 -4.31 -5.27
CA VAL A 40 13.55 -5.70 -5.37
C VAL A 40 12.71 -6.35 -6.46
N ALA A 41 13.32 -6.68 -7.60
CA ALA A 41 12.63 -7.31 -8.72
C ALA A 41 12.45 -8.81 -8.49
N MET A 42 11.25 -9.31 -8.75
CA MET A 42 10.90 -10.74 -8.71
C MET A 42 10.15 -11.15 -9.98
N PRO A 43 10.81 -11.14 -11.15
CA PRO A 43 10.14 -11.27 -12.45
C PRO A 43 9.46 -12.63 -12.66
N ILE A 44 9.83 -13.65 -11.89
CA ILE A 44 9.25 -14.99 -12.03
C ILE A 44 7.99 -15.05 -11.15
N ALA A 45 6.84 -14.91 -11.81
CA ALA A 45 5.50 -14.94 -11.20
C ALA A 45 5.30 -13.90 -10.07
N GLY A 46 6.09 -12.83 -10.04
CA GLY A 46 6.04 -11.82 -8.99
C GLY A 46 6.59 -12.27 -7.63
N MET A 47 7.22 -13.45 -7.54
CA MET A 47 7.60 -14.09 -6.28
C MET A 47 9.07 -14.53 -6.23
N LEU A 48 9.68 -14.83 -7.37
CA LEU A 48 11.04 -15.34 -7.43
C LEU A 48 11.94 -14.45 -8.29
N SER A 49 13.21 -14.41 -7.93
CA SER A 49 14.28 -13.73 -8.65
C SER A 49 15.31 -14.75 -9.12
N ASP A 50 15.95 -14.47 -10.25
CA ASP A 50 17.07 -15.22 -10.81
C ASP A 50 18.43 -14.78 -10.24
N LEU A 51 18.44 -13.76 -9.38
CA LEU A 51 19.65 -13.30 -8.70
C LEU A 51 20.21 -14.35 -7.72
N PRO A 52 21.54 -14.38 -7.52
CA PRO A 52 22.14 -15.16 -6.45
C PRO A 52 21.56 -14.78 -5.08
N ALA A 53 21.29 -15.79 -4.25
CA ALA A 53 20.64 -15.58 -2.95
C ALA A 53 21.32 -14.50 -2.05
N PRO A 54 22.66 -14.40 -1.96
CA PRO A 54 23.31 -13.35 -1.17
C PRO A 54 22.99 -11.93 -1.66
N GLU A 55 22.87 -11.76 -2.98
CA GLU A 55 22.57 -10.47 -3.60
C GLU A 55 21.10 -10.10 -3.41
N LEU A 56 20.17 -11.03 -3.65
CA LEU A 56 18.76 -10.83 -3.37
C LEU A 56 18.52 -10.49 -1.88
N ALA A 57 19.17 -11.22 -0.97
CA ALA A 57 19.07 -10.98 0.46
C ALA A 57 19.60 -9.60 0.86
N ARG A 58 20.64 -9.10 0.19
CA ARG A 58 21.16 -7.73 0.40
C ARG A 58 20.12 -6.69 0.00
N GLN A 59 19.49 -6.86 -1.16
CA GLN A 59 18.46 -5.94 -1.64
C GLN A 59 17.22 -5.94 -0.73
N PHE A 60 16.78 -7.11 -0.25
CA PHE A 60 15.69 -7.21 0.73
C PHE A 60 16.00 -6.54 2.06
N ARG A 61 17.21 -6.71 2.59
CA ARG A 61 17.63 -6.01 3.82
C ARG A 61 17.57 -4.51 3.63
N GLN A 62 18.12 -4.00 2.53
CA GLN A 62 18.08 -2.58 2.20
C GLN A 62 16.63 -2.07 2.08
N LEU A 63 15.76 -2.81 1.39
CA LEU A 63 14.35 -2.45 1.25
C LEU A 63 13.65 -2.40 2.61
N ARG A 64 13.85 -3.40 3.47
CA ARG A 64 13.30 -3.42 4.83
C ARG A 64 13.82 -2.23 5.64
N ASP A 65 15.12 -1.94 5.59
CA ASP A 65 15.71 -0.86 6.39
C ASP A 65 15.19 0.51 5.94
N LEU A 66 15.08 0.74 4.62
CA LEU A 66 14.51 1.97 4.05
C LEU A 66 12.99 2.10 4.25
N SER A 67 12.28 1.00 4.56
CA SER A 67 10.83 1.08 4.83
C SER A 67 10.49 1.94 6.06
N ALA A 68 11.45 2.15 6.97
CA ALA A 68 11.30 3.05 8.12
C ALA A 68 11.18 4.53 7.73
N GLU A 69 11.62 4.91 6.53
CA GLU A 69 11.42 6.29 6.02
C GLU A 69 9.96 6.53 5.62
N VAL A 70 9.23 5.46 5.26
CA VAL A 70 7.85 5.51 4.75
C VAL A 70 6.83 5.43 5.88
N ALA A 71 7.10 4.61 6.90
CA ALA A 71 6.20 4.37 8.01
C ALA A 71 6.95 4.03 9.31
N ASP A 72 6.36 4.45 10.44
CA ASP A 72 6.79 4.04 11.77
C ASP A 72 6.33 2.61 12.06
N TRP A 73 7.28 1.71 12.31
CA TRP A 73 7.01 0.32 12.63
C TRP A 73 6.94 0.10 14.15
N GLU A 74 5.88 -0.56 14.62
CA GLU A 74 5.63 -0.85 16.03
C GLU A 74 5.51 -2.37 16.25
N PRO A 75 6.60 -3.03 16.69
CA PRO A 75 6.57 -4.44 17.06
C PRO A 75 5.58 -4.74 18.20
N PRO A 76 5.00 -5.95 18.25
CA PRO A 76 5.25 -7.07 17.35
C PRO A 76 4.38 -7.06 16.08
N TYR A 77 3.34 -6.23 16.02
CA TYR A 77 2.27 -6.36 15.02
C TYR A 77 2.45 -5.49 13.78
N ARG A 78 2.96 -4.26 13.92
CA ARG A 78 3.15 -3.31 12.82
C ARG A 78 4.59 -3.35 12.35
N VAL A 79 4.98 -4.47 11.75
CA VAL A 79 6.31 -4.66 11.15
C VAL A 79 6.18 -4.79 9.64
N PHE A 80 7.23 -4.45 8.90
CA PHE A 80 7.25 -4.54 7.43
C PHE A 80 6.73 -5.90 6.90
N LYS A 81 7.12 -7.00 7.54
CA LYS A 81 6.66 -8.35 7.17
C LYS A 81 5.14 -8.55 7.34
N ALA A 82 4.51 -7.88 8.29
CA ALA A 82 3.08 -8.04 8.57
C ALA A 82 2.20 -7.54 7.42
N ILE A 83 2.75 -6.71 6.52
CA ILE A 83 2.06 -6.23 5.32
C ILE A 83 1.55 -7.40 4.46
N GLU A 84 2.34 -8.48 4.34
CA GLU A 84 1.95 -9.67 3.57
C GLU A 84 0.66 -10.33 4.08
N GLY A 85 0.32 -10.10 5.35
CA GLY A 85 -0.89 -10.63 5.98
C GLY A 85 -2.17 -9.84 5.68
N THR A 86 -2.05 -8.61 5.16
CA THR A 86 -3.19 -7.67 5.04
C THR A 86 -4.24 -8.09 4.00
N CYS A 87 -3.86 -8.97 3.08
CA CYS A 87 -4.73 -9.48 2.00
C CYS A 87 -5.01 -10.99 2.11
N LEU A 88 -4.80 -11.59 3.29
CA LEU A 88 -5.05 -13.01 3.51
C LEU A 88 -6.52 -13.26 3.86
N ALA A 89 -7.35 -13.45 2.81
CA ALA A 89 -8.80 -13.64 2.92
C ALA A 89 -9.27 -14.78 3.84
N CYS A 90 -8.41 -15.75 4.17
CA CYS A 90 -8.74 -16.85 5.07
C CYS A 90 -8.60 -16.52 6.56
N ASN A 91 -7.94 -15.41 6.90
CA ASN A 91 -7.82 -14.96 8.28
C ASN A 91 -9.16 -14.40 8.79
N ALA A 92 -9.38 -14.51 10.10
CA ALA A 92 -10.55 -13.90 10.72
C ALA A 92 -10.54 -12.38 10.55
N GLY A 93 -11.73 -11.79 10.45
CA GLY A 93 -11.93 -10.35 10.24
C GLY A 93 -11.82 -9.91 8.78
N PRO A 94 -12.00 -8.61 8.53
CA PRO A 94 -11.99 -8.05 7.18
C PRO A 94 -10.57 -7.92 6.63
N HIS A 95 -10.35 -8.42 5.41
CA HIS A 95 -9.10 -8.31 4.65
C HIS A 95 -9.40 -7.79 3.26
N LEU A 96 -8.61 -6.82 2.78
CA LEU A 96 -8.80 -6.29 1.44
C LEU A 96 -8.24 -7.27 0.41
N THR A 97 -9.04 -7.61 -0.60
CA THR A 97 -8.67 -8.50 -1.71
C THR A 97 -8.91 -7.80 -3.04
N ASP A 98 -8.59 -8.46 -4.14
CA ASP A 98 -8.93 -8.01 -5.49
C ASP A 98 -10.44 -8.01 -5.79
N LEU A 99 -11.25 -8.66 -4.94
CA LEU A 99 -12.71 -8.68 -5.05
C LEU A 99 -13.40 -7.67 -4.14
N GLY A 100 -12.64 -6.94 -3.31
CA GLY A 100 -13.17 -6.04 -2.27
C GLY A 100 -12.76 -6.48 -0.86
N LEU A 101 -13.42 -5.90 0.15
CA LEU A 101 -13.18 -6.21 1.56
C LEU A 101 -13.88 -7.52 1.92
N THR A 102 -13.15 -8.56 2.32
CA THR A 102 -13.71 -9.90 2.60
C THR A 102 -13.57 -10.26 4.07
N ASP A 103 -14.59 -10.85 4.68
CA ASP A 103 -14.49 -11.44 6.02
C ASP A 103 -14.36 -12.97 5.94
N GLY A 104 -13.22 -13.50 6.39
CA GLY A 104 -12.93 -14.94 6.35
C GLY A 104 -13.87 -15.80 7.21
N SER A 105 -14.50 -15.19 8.22
CA SER A 105 -15.42 -15.86 9.14
C SER A 105 -16.82 -16.03 8.54
N THR A 106 -17.31 -15.01 7.83
CA THR A 106 -18.64 -15.01 7.19
C THR A 106 -18.62 -15.43 5.73
N ARG A 107 -17.44 -15.42 5.09
CA ARG A 107 -17.21 -15.66 3.66
C ARG A 107 -17.96 -14.67 2.75
N GLN A 108 -18.18 -13.46 3.24
CA GLN A 108 -18.84 -12.40 2.47
C GLN A 108 -17.83 -11.35 2.02
N ILE A 109 -18.11 -10.75 0.86
CA ILE A 109 -17.56 -9.45 0.48
C ILE A 109 -18.44 -8.42 1.18
N VAL A 110 -17.83 -7.62 2.06
CA VAL A 110 -18.50 -6.58 2.84
C VAL A 110 -18.29 -5.22 2.17
N GLU A 111 -19.26 -4.32 2.34
CA GLU A 111 -19.18 -2.96 1.82
C GLU A 111 -18.02 -2.21 2.50
N PRO A 112 -17.00 -1.74 1.76
CA PRO A 112 -15.88 -1.00 2.34
C PRO A 112 -16.27 0.41 2.78
N LEU A 113 -17.31 1.01 2.18
CA LEU A 113 -17.77 2.36 2.48
C LEU A 113 -19.04 2.32 3.35
N ILE A 114 -18.89 2.55 4.64
CA ILE A 114 -20.02 2.53 5.59
C ILE A 114 -20.78 3.86 5.61
N ASP A 115 -20.07 4.99 5.46
CA ASP A 115 -20.64 6.34 5.37
C ASP A 115 -19.61 7.29 4.74
N CYS A 116 -20.07 8.34 4.07
CA CYS A 116 -19.21 9.39 3.50
C CYS A 116 -19.81 10.75 3.82
N ARG A 117 -19.02 11.64 4.43
CA ARG A 117 -19.40 13.03 4.63
C ARG A 117 -18.48 13.92 3.82
N GLU A 118 -19.05 14.60 2.83
CA GLU A 118 -18.33 15.64 2.10
C GLU A 118 -18.00 16.80 3.05
N ILE A 119 -16.76 17.28 2.99
CA ILE A 119 -16.36 18.52 3.67
C ILE A 119 -17.06 19.66 2.90
N PRO A 120 -17.89 20.50 3.54
CA PRO A 120 -18.55 21.59 2.84
C PRO A 120 -17.51 22.48 2.16
N GLU A 121 -17.76 22.89 0.91
CA GLU A 121 -16.92 23.88 0.23
C GLU A 121 -16.78 25.13 1.11
N HIS A 122 -15.56 25.66 1.23
CA HIS A 122 -15.32 26.95 1.87
C HIS A 122 -16.12 28.03 1.14
N THR A 123 -17.29 28.37 1.68
CA THR A 123 -18.06 29.52 1.20
C THR A 123 -17.34 30.77 1.71
N GLU A 124 -16.65 31.49 0.83
CA GLU A 124 -16.15 32.81 1.18
C GLU A 124 -17.34 33.68 1.61
N HIS A 125 -17.40 34.03 2.89
CA HIS A 125 -18.33 35.05 3.35
C HIS A 125 -17.88 36.39 2.74
N ASN A 126 -18.55 36.77 1.65
CA ASN A 126 -18.43 38.10 1.09
C ASN A 126 -19.03 39.11 2.08
N ASN A 127 -18.21 39.60 3.01
CA ASN A 127 -18.54 40.71 3.90
C ASN A 127 -18.52 42.02 3.09
N ASN A 128 -19.48 42.18 2.18
CA ASN A 128 -19.82 43.47 1.61
C ASN A 128 -20.70 44.23 2.62
N HIS A 129 -20.06 44.89 3.58
CA HIS A 129 -20.69 45.99 4.29
C HIS A 129 -20.81 47.19 3.34
N GLN A 130 -21.88 47.21 2.54
CA GLN A 130 -22.42 48.45 2.01
C GLN A 130 -23.29 49.07 3.10
N GLY A 131 -22.88 50.26 3.55
CA GLY A 131 -23.54 50.99 4.62
C GLY A 131 -24.90 51.56 4.27
N ALA A 132 -25.57 52.00 5.32
CA ALA A 132 -26.51 53.12 5.34
C ALA A 132 -26.33 53.82 6.70
#